data_AF-A0A9D7PZA7-F1
#
_entry.id   AF-A0A9D7PZA7-F1
#
_cell.length_a   1.000
_cell.length_b   1.000
_cell.length_c   1.000
_cell.angle_alpha   90.00
_cell.angle_beta   90.00
_cell.angle_gamma   90.00
#
_symmetry.space_group_name_H-M   'P 1'
#
loop_
_entity.id
_entity.type
_entity.pdbx_description
1 polymer ?
#
loop_
_entity_poly.entity_id
_entity_poly.type
_entity_poly.pdbx_seq_one_letter_code
_entity_poly.pdbx_strand_id
1 'polypeptide(L)'
;MDASTLTTATFTLRHGTVAVDGFVSYTGTTATFSPSTVLLPSTLYTATITTGAKDLTGNALVNDYVWSFTTGAGAIITPPIVISTVPLNLATGVPINQKVSATFSKSMDPSTISTATFIVKAGIIDISGFVSYSGVTATFTPAVNLTASTIYTCTITTGAKDLTGNSLVANYVWTFTTGAAVIITPPTVISTDPLNLATGVPLNKKVTATFSRAMDPSNNHHCDVYLDSGYFVCRRYRYLFRC
;
A
#
# COMPACT_ATOMS: atom_id res chain seq x y z
N MET A 1 -10.43 -13.11 42.06
CA MET A 1 -10.99 -11.85 42.59
C MET A 1 -12.49 -11.84 42.37
N ASP A 2 -13.23 -11.15 43.23
CA ASP A 2 -14.61 -10.76 42.98
C ASP A 2 -14.62 -9.57 42.01
N ALA A 3 -15.05 -9.81 40.78
CA ALA A 3 -15.10 -8.82 39.71
C ALA A 3 -15.98 -7.61 40.06
N SER A 4 -17.01 -7.77 40.90
CA SER A 4 -17.89 -6.68 41.29
C SER A 4 -17.20 -5.61 42.16
N THR A 5 -16.11 -6.01 42.81
CA THR A 5 -15.30 -5.11 43.67
C THR A 5 -14.19 -4.41 42.90
N LEU A 6 -13.95 -4.76 41.63
CA LEU A 6 -12.99 -4.12 40.74
C LEU A 6 -13.70 -3.10 39.86
N THR A 7 -13.75 -1.87 40.35
CA THR A 7 -14.43 -0.73 39.71
C THR A 7 -13.47 0.44 39.57
N THR A 8 -13.89 1.53 38.96
CA THR A 8 -13.09 2.77 38.89
C THR A 8 -12.86 3.42 40.26
N ALA A 9 -13.54 2.97 41.32
CA ALA A 9 -13.25 3.39 42.69
C ALA A 9 -12.11 2.59 43.34
N THR A 10 -11.87 1.36 42.89
CA THR A 10 -10.87 0.45 43.48
C THR A 10 -9.67 0.21 42.57
N PHE A 11 -9.79 0.44 41.26
CA PHE A 11 -8.66 0.54 40.32
C PHE A 11 -8.70 1.94 39.70
N THR A 12 -7.82 2.81 40.20
CA THR A 12 -7.73 4.22 39.79
C THR A 12 -6.46 4.49 39.01
N LEU A 13 -6.51 5.48 38.12
CA LEU A 13 -5.35 6.02 37.40
C LEU A 13 -5.37 7.55 37.53
N ARG A 14 -4.23 8.16 37.88
CA ARG A 14 -4.09 9.61 38.09
C ARG A 14 -2.81 10.14 37.46
N HIS A 15 -2.80 11.41 37.08
CA HIS A 15 -1.57 12.18 36.81
C HIS A 15 -1.55 13.40 37.72
N GLY A 16 -0.56 13.45 38.62
CA GLY A 16 -0.60 14.38 39.75
C GLY A 16 -1.86 14.15 40.60
N THR A 17 -2.69 15.18 40.76
CA THR A 17 -3.96 15.11 41.51
C THR A 17 -5.17 14.80 40.62
N VAL A 18 -5.01 14.82 39.29
CA VAL A 18 -6.11 14.68 38.32
C VAL A 18 -6.38 13.20 38.07
N ALA A 19 -7.64 12.79 38.22
CA ALA A 19 -8.09 11.44 37.87
C ALA A 19 -8.24 11.28 36.36
N VAL A 20 -7.82 10.14 35.84
CA VAL A 20 -8.05 9.74 34.45
C VAL A 20 -9.36 8.98 34.40
N ASP A 21 -10.28 9.44 33.56
CA ASP A 21 -11.53 8.72 33.32
C ASP A 21 -11.27 7.45 32.50
N GLY A 22 -12.00 6.38 32.82
CA GLY A 22 -11.85 5.09 32.15
C GLY A 22 -12.86 4.06 32.65
N PHE A 23 -12.69 2.83 32.16
CA PHE A 23 -13.50 1.68 32.55
C PHE A 23 -12.60 0.56 33.06
N VAL A 24 -13.08 -0.18 34.06
CA VAL A 24 -12.38 -1.35 34.61
C VAL A 24 -13.10 -2.60 34.15
N SER A 25 -12.35 -3.55 33.60
CA SER A 25 -12.82 -4.91 33.32
C SER A 25 -11.96 -5.93 34.05
N TYR A 26 -12.52 -7.11 34.28
CA TYR A 26 -11.79 -8.22 34.91
C TYR A 26 -12.08 -9.51 34.17
N THR A 27 -11.04 -10.27 33.80
CA THR A 27 -11.18 -11.57 33.13
C THR A 27 -10.10 -12.52 33.62
N GLY A 28 -10.52 -13.70 34.08
CA GLY A 28 -9.63 -14.70 34.67
C GLY A 28 -8.98 -14.18 35.95
N THR A 29 -7.71 -13.79 35.86
CA THR A 29 -6.90 -13.21 36.95
C THR A 29 -6.47 -11.77 36.68
N THR A 30 -6.92 -11.18 35.58
CA THR A 30 -6.42 -9.88 35.09
C THR A 30 -7.49 -8.80 35.21
N ALA A 31 -7.18 -7.75 35.96
CA ALA A 31 -7.92 -6.49 35.94
C ALA A 31 -7.31 -5.55 34.90
N THR A 32 -8.13 -4.92 34.08
CA THR A 32 -7.71 -3.99 33.02
C THR A 32 -8.39 -2.66 33.24
N PHE A 33 -7.59 -1.59 33.36
CA PHE A 33 -8.10 -0.22 33.30
C PHE A 33 -7.93 0.30 31.86
N SER A 34 -9.04 0.71 31.24
CA SER A 34 -9.09 1.27 29.89
C SER A 34 -9.42 2.76 29.96
N PRO A 35 -8.45 3.67 29.78
CA PRO A 35 -8.70 5.11 29.75
C PRO A 35 -9.72 5.48 28.66
N SER A 36 -10.63 6.39 28.96
CA SER A 36 -11.63 6.90 27.99
C SER A 36 -11.01 7.85 26.95
N THR A 37 -9.85 8.42 27.27
CA THR A 37 -9.06 9.29 26.38
C THR A 37 -7.61 8.81 26.33
N VAL A 38 -6.91 9.13 25.24
CA VAL A 38 -5.49 8.81 25.10
C VAL A 38 -4.70 9.55 26.19
N LEU A 39 -3.81 8.81 26.88
CA LEU A 39 -2.95 9.38 27.91
C LEU A 39 -2.01 10.44 27.32
N LEU A 40 -1.72 11.47 28.11
CA LEU A 40 -0.83 12.56 27.72
C LEU A 40 0.60 12.06 27.50
N PRO A 41 1.36 12.62 26.54
CA PRO A 41 2.76 12.27 26.33
C PRO A 41 3.65 12.77 27.47
N SER A 42 4.79 12.11 27.69
CA SER A 42 5.81 12.48 28.69
C SER A 42 5.25 12.77 30.09
N THR A 43 4.18 12.06 30.47
CA THR A 43 3.41 12.35 31.68
C THR A 43 3.53 11.19 32.66
N LEU A 44 3.86 11.51 33.91
CA LEU A 44 3.88 10.55 35.01
C LEU A 44 2.45 10.24 35.44
N TYR A 45 2.07 8.97 35.33
CA TYR A 45 0.84 8.43 35.83
C TYR A 45 1.09 7.53 37.04
N THR A 46 0.17 7.55 37.99
CA THR A 46 0.13 6.68 39.15
C THR A 46 -1.16 5.89 39.11
N ALA A 47 -1.05 4.57 39.16
CA ALA A 47 -2.17 3.66 39.24
C ALA A 47 -2.23 3.04 40.64
N THR A 48 -3.44 2.81 41.13
CA THR A 48 -3.69 2.26 42.45
C THR A 48 -4.77 1.19 42.38
N ILE A 49 -4.50 0.00 42.93
CA ILE A 49 -5.54 -0.93 43.38
C ILE A 49 -5.73 -0.73 44.88
N THR A 50 -6.93 -0.36 45.33
CA THR A 50 -7.20 -0.11 46.74
C THR A 50 -7.57 -1.39 47.50
N THR A 51 -7.51 -1.33 48.82
CA THR A 51 -8.06 -2.34 49.75
C THR A 51 -9.56 -2.61 49.57
N GLY A 52 -10.27 -1.82 48.75
CA GLY A 52 -11.65 -2.12 48.36
C GLY A 52 -11.78 -3.32 47.41
N ALA A 53 -10.71 -3.74 46.73
CA ALA A 53 -10.70 -4.92 45.87
C ALA A 53 -10.64 -6.22 46.73
N LYS A 54 -11.53 -7.17 46.45
CA LYS A 54 -11.69 -8.40 47.25
C LYS A 54 -11.62 -9.69 46.42
N ASP A 55 -11.30 -10.79 47.08
CA ASP A 55 -11.48 -12.14 46.53
C ASP A 55 -12.95 -12.61 46.60
N LEU A 56 -13.22 -13.80 46.03
CA LEU A 56 -14.57 -14.39 46.01
C LEU A 56 -15.10 -14.77 47.40
N THR A 57 -14.22 -14.85 48.39
CA THR A 57 -14.56 -15.12 49.79
C THR A 57 -14.69 -13.83 50.62
N GLY A 58 -14.52 -12.67 50.00
CA GLY A 58 -14.65 -11.36 50.62
C GLY A 58 -13.38 -10.82 51.29
N ASN A 59 -12.22 -11.49 51.16
CA ASN A 59 -10.97 -10.97 51.72
C ASN A 59 -10.47 -9.82 50.86
N ALA A 60 -10.19 -8.68 51.49
CA ALA A 60 -9.60 -7.51 50.86
C ALA A 60 -8.08 -7.69 50.63
N LEU A 61 -7.52 -6.88 49.72
CA LEU A 61 -6.09 -6.65 49.73
C LEU A 61 -5.63 -6.12 51.10
N VAL A 62 -4.44 -6.55 51.54
CA VAL A 62 -3.88 -6.16 52.84
C VAL A 62 -3.53 -4.67 52.87
N ASN A 63 -3.01 -4.15 51.76
CA ASN A 63 -2.67 -2.74 51.56
C ASN A 63 -3.06 -2.32 50.14
N ASP A 64 -3.21 -1.01 49.94
CA ASP A 64 -3.28 -0.44 48.60
C ASP A 64 -1.99 -0.77 47.83
N TYR A 65 -2.14 -1.21 46.58
CA TYR A 65 -1.02 -1.45 45.69
C TYR A 65 -0.90 -0.28 44.71
N VAL A 66 0.22 0.44 44.80
CA VAL A 66 0.46 1.67 44.04
C VAL A 66 1.69 1.49 43.16
N TRP A 67 1.58 1.85 41.89
CA TRP A 67 2.71 1.90 40.97
C TRP A 67 2.61 3.12 40.05
N SER A 68 3.76 3.57 39.55
CA SER A 68 3.81 4.70 38.64
C SER A 68 4.55 4.34 37.36
N PHE A 69 4.17 4.98 36.27
CA PHE A 69 4.81 4.85 34.97
C PHE A 69 4.79 6.20 34.26
N THR A 70 5.78 6.46 33.41
CA THR A 70 5.80 7.67 32.56
C THR A 70 5.50 7.27 31.13
N THR A 71 4.52 7.93 30.50
CA THR A 71 4.20 7.70 29.08
C THR A 71 5.34 8.18 28.18
N GLY A 72 5.45 7.59 26.99
CA GLY A 72 6.40 8.05 25.97
C GLY A 72 6.10 9.47 25.46
N ALA A 73 7.03 10.06 24.72
CA ALA A 73 6.93 11.45 24.24
C ALA A 73 5.81 11.69 23.20
N GLY A 74 5.11 10.65 22.77
CA GLY A 74 4.01 10.70 21.82
C GLY A 74 3.50 9.28 21.51
N ALA A 75 2.43 9.18 20.73
CA ALA A 75 2.13 7.92 20.05
C ALA A 75 3.35 7.51 19.20
N ILE A 76 3.66 6.21 19.11
CA ILE A 76 4.67 5.75 18.15
C ILE A 76 4.05 5.85 16.76
N ILE A 77 4.26 7.00 16.14
CA ILE A 77 3.89 7.27 14.77
C ILE A 77 5.03 6.80 13.88
N THR A 78 4.79 5.75 13.10
CA THR A 78 5.71 5.32 12.04
C THR A 78 5.23 5.94 10.73
N PRO A 79 5.92 6.94 10.16
CA PRO A 79 5.50 7.53 8.89
C PRO A 79 5.53 6.50 7.75
N PRO A 80 4.66 6.62 6.73
CA PRO A 80 4.82 5.87 5.49
C PRO A 80 6.13 6.29 4.78
N ILE A 81 6.77 5.33 4.12
CA ILE A 81 7.92 5.55 3.24
C ILE A 81 7.65 4.93 1.87
N VAL A 82 8.28 5.46 0.82
CA VAL A 82 8.30 4.84 -0.50
C VAL A 82 9.39 3.77 -0.50
N ILE A 83 9.04 2.52 -0.79
CA ILE A 83 9.96 1.37 -0.79
C ILE A 83 10.56 1.09 -2.17
N SER A 84 9.83 1.42 -3.25
CA SER A 84 10.29 1.20 -4.62
C SER A 84 9.50 2.05 -5.61
N THR A 85 10.10 2.35 -6.75
CA THR A 85 9.46 3.06 -7.86
C THR A 85 9.65 2.34 -9.18
N VAL A 86 8.70 2.52 -10.10
CA VAL A 86 8.84 2.15 -11.51
C VAL A 86 8.53 3.38 -12.35
N PRO A 87 9.43 3.86 -13.20
CA PRO A 87 10.82 3.45 -13.32
C PRO A 87 11.61 3.62 -12.02
N LEU A 88 12.71 2.86 -11.91
CA LEU A 88 13.70 3.07 -10.86
C LEU A 88 14.31 4.47 -11.01
N ASN A 89 14.77 5.04 -9.89
CA ASN A 89 15.48 6.32 -9.92
C ASN A 89 16.69 6.24 -10.86
N LEU A 90 16.85 7.25 -11.70
CA LEU A 90 17.88 7.38 -12.74
C LEU A 90 17.80 6.34 -13.87
N ALA A 91 16.69 5.62 -14.03
CA ALA A 91 16.51 4.71 -15.15
C ALA A 91 16.57 5.47 -16.50
N THR A 92 17.22 4.87 -17.49
CA THR A 92 17.35 5.42 -18.86
C THR A 92 16.71 4.51 -19.88
N GLY A 93 16.37 5.02 -21.06
CA GLY A 93 15.77 4.20 -22.13
C GLY A 93 14.34 3.76 -21.80
N VAL A 94 13.67 4.49 -20.90
CA VAL A 94 12.32 4.15 -20.46
C VAL A 94 11.34 4.30 -21.64
N PRO A 95 10.43 3.34 -21.87
CA PRO A 95 9.41 3.46 -22.89
C PRO A 95 8.54 4.71 -22.70
N ILE A 96 8.19 5.39 -23.78
CA ILE A 96 7.39 6.62 -23.71
C ILE A 96 5.94 6.39 -23.23
N ASN A 97 5.44 5.16 -23.29
CA ASN A 97 4.12 4.77 -22.77
C ASN A 97 4.19 4.21 -21.34
N GLN A 98 5.32 4.40 -20.66
CA GLN A 98 5.53 3.88 -19.30
C GLN A 98 4.58 4.54 -18.30
N LYS A 99 3.85 3.71 -17.56
CA LYS A 99 3.17 4.13 -16.32
C LYS A 99 4.20 4.31 -15.21
N VAL A 100 4.05 5.35 -14.41
CA VAL A 100 4.94 5.63 -13.29
C VAL A 100 4.27 5.16 -12.00
N SER A 101 4.97 4.41 -11.14
CA SER A 101 4.42 3.93 -9.87
C SER A 101 5.38 4.11 -8.71
N ALA A 102 4.80 4.20 -7.52
CA ALA A 102 5.49 4.21 -6.23
C ALA A 102 4.77 3.25 -5.28
N THR A 103 5.54 2.35 -4.66
CA THR A 103 5.05 1.42 -3.65
C THR A 103 5.43 1.92 -2.27
N PHE A 104 4.48 1.89 -1.33
CA PHE A 104 4.65 2.36 0.04
C PHE A 104 4.90 1.21 1.02
N SER A 105 5.49 1.51 2.18
CA SER A 105 5.75 0.54 3.25
C SER A 105 4.48 0.05 3.97
N LYS A 106 3.36 0.75 3.79
CA LYS A 106 2.07 0.48 4.41
C LYS A 106 0.93 1.03 3.57
N SER A 107 -0.29 0.64 3.91
CA SER A 107 -1.49 1.14 3.26
C SER A 107 -1.66 2.66 3.47
N MET A 108 -1.80 3.36 2.36
CA MET A 108 -2.08 4.80 2.29
C MET A 108 -3.59 5.06 2.30
N ASP A 109 -4.00 6.26 2.71
CA ASP A 109 -5.36 6.77 2.50
C ASP A 109 -5.55 7.12 1.01
N PRO A 110 -6.38 6.36 0.26
CA PRO A 110 -6.56 6.58 -1.16
C PRO A 110 -7.08 7.98 -1.52
N SER A 111 -7.82 8.65 -0.62
CA SER A 111 -8.33 10.00 -0.85
C SER A 111 -7.24 11.06 -0.91
N THR A 112 -6.07 10.77 -0.32
CA THR A 112 -4.90 11.65 -0.31
C THR A 112 -3.93 11.35 -1.45
N ILE A 113 -4.18 10.30 -2.25
CA ILE A 113 -3.36 9.91 -3.39
C ILE A 113 -4.03 10.41 -4.67
N SER A 114 -3.50 11.51 -5.22
CA SER A 114 -4.07 12.19 -6.38
C SER A 114 -2.98 12.85 -7.23
N THR A 115 -3.35 13.51 -8.32
CA THR A 115 -2.41 14.30 -9.15
C THR A 115 -1.79 15.49 -8.40
N ALA A 116 -2.36 15.91 -7.27
CA ALA A 116 -1.77 16.94 -6.40
C ALA A 116 -0.66 16.39 -5.48
N THR A 117 -0.65 15.07 -5.24
CA THR A 117 0.31 14.42 -4.32
C THR A 117 1.24 13.44 -5.03
N PHE A 118 0.92 13.00 -6.25
CA PHE A 118 1.81 12.29 -7.16
C PHE A 118 1.97 13.10 -8.45
N ILE A 119 3.05 13.88 -8.49
CA ILE A 119 3.34 14.84 -9.56
C ILE A 119 4.41 14.28 -10.48
N VAL A 120 4.25 14.47 -11.78
CA VAL A 120 5.26 14.14 -12.80
C VAL A 120 5.52 15.38 -13.64
N LYS A 121 6.79 15.78 -13.78
CA LYS A 121 7.22 16.98 -14.52
C LYS A 121 8.27 16.66 -15.57
N ALA A 122 8.23 17.38 -16.69
CA ALA A 122 9.35 17.53 -17.61
C ALA A 122 9.95 18.93 -17.44
N GLY A 123 11.10 19.04 -16.78
CA GLY A 123 11.62 20.32 -16.33
C GLY A 123 10.64 21.01 -15.37
N ILE A 124 10.10 22.16 -15.78
CA ILE A 124 9.10 22.92 -14.99
C ILE A 124 7.65 22.60 -15.35
N ILE A 125 7.42 21.84 -16.43
CA ILE A 125 6.08 21.60 -16.99
C ILE A 125 5.47 20.37 -16.34
N ASP A 126 4.27 20.52 -15.78
CA ASP A 126 3.47 19.40 -15.28
C ASP A 126 2.96 18.52 -16.42
N ILE A 127 3.09 17.20 -16.25
CA ILE A 127 2.55 16.20 -17.16
C ILE A 127 1.15 15.85 -16.71
N SER A 128 0.18 15.93 -17.63
CA SER A 128 -1.18 15.52 -17.38
C SER A 128 -1.31 14.00 -17.35
N GLY A 129 -2.15 13.49 -16.46
CA GLY A 129 -2.37 12.06 -16.29
C GLY A 129 -3.37 11.75 -15.20
N PHE A 130 -3.56 10.45 -14.96
CA PHE A 130 -4.48 9.92 -13.97
C PHE A 130 -3.70 9.18 -12.90
N VAL A 131 -4.06 9.41 -11.63
CA VAL A 131 -3.49 8.69 -10.50
C VAL A 131 -4.51 7.67 -10.01
N SER A 132 -4.07 6.42 -9.87
CA SER A 132 -4.82 5.35 -9.22
C SER A 132 -4.01 4.78 -8.06
N TYR A 133 -4.70 4.17 -7.11
CA TYR A 133 -4.09 3.55 -5.94
C TYR A 133 -4.72 2.18 -5.69
N SER A 134 -3.89 1.15 -5.51
CA SER A 134 -4.34 -0.22 -5.24
C SER A 134 -3.34 -0.95 -4.35
N GLY A 135 -3.85 -1.61 -3.30
CA GLY A 135 -3.03 -2.25 -2.28
C GLY A 135 -2.15 -1.23 -1.55
N VAL A 136 -0.84 -1.25 -1.87
CA VAL A 136 0.18 -0.32 -1.35
C VAL A 136 0.87 0.47 -2.46
N THR A 137 0.32 0.50 -3.68
CA THR A 137 0.97 1.09 -4.85
C THR A 137 0.11 2.19 -5.46
N ALA A 138 0.68 3.39 -5.57
CA ALA A 138 0.15 4.47 -6.39
C ALA A 138 0.71 4.37 -7.81
N THR A 139 -0.13 4.61 -8.82
CA THR A 139 0.26 4.59 -10.24
C THR A 139 -0.25 5.84 -10.94
N PHE A 140 0.68 6.62 -11.48
CA PHE A 140 0.42 7.69 -12.43
C PHE A 140 0.45 7.15 -13.86
N THR A 141 -0.66 7.29 -14.59
CA THR A 141 -0.78 6.98 -16.01
C THR A 141 -0.79 8.29 -16.80
N PRO A 142 0.26 8.61 -17.58
CA PRO A 142 0.27 9.77 -18.46
C PRO A 142 -0.94 9.77 -19.39
N ALA A 143 -1.59 10.93 -19.58
CA ALA A 143 -2.75 11.05 -20.47
C ALA A 143 -2.36 10.90 -21.95
N VAL A 144 -1.11 11.26 -22.27
CA VAL A 144 -0.48 11.09 -23.57
C VAL A 144 0.88 10.44 -23.38
N ASN A 145 1.42 9.80 -24.42
CA ASN A 145 2.78 9.29 -24.39
C ASN A 145 3.76 10.40 -24.02
N LEU A 146 4.74 10.04 -23.19
CA LEU A 146 5.85 10.90 -22.80
C LEU A 146 6.69 11.27 -24.04
N THR A 147 7.36 12.41 -23.97
CA THR A 147 8.32 12.87 -24.98
C THR A 147 9.57 11.98 -24.95
N ALA A 148 10.11 11.64 -26.12
CA ALA A 148 11.35 10.88 -26.24
C ALA A 148 12.57 11.68 -25.74
N SER A 149 13.63 10.98 -25.34
CA SER A 149 14.90 11.57 -24.85
C SER A 149 14.71 12.67 -23.79
N THR A 150 13.70 12.53 -22.93
CA THR A 150 13.29 13.57 -21.98
C THR A 150 13.45 13.07 -20.56
N ILE A 151 14.01 13.92 -19.70
CA ILE A 151 14.12 13.68 -18.26
C ILE A 151 12.79 14.05 -17.61
N TYR A 152 12.23 13.10 -16.88
CA TYR A 152 11.05 13.28 -16.05
C TYR A 152 11.45 13.26 -14.57
N THR A 153 10.90 14.20 -13.82
CA THR A 153 11.00 14.27 -12.37
C THR A 153 9.65 13.92 -11.77
N CYS A 154 9.64 12.92 -10.89
CA CYS A 154 8.46 12.48 -10.18
C CYS A 154 8.56 12.86 -8.71
N THR A 155 7.44 13.21 -8.10
CA THR A 155 7.38 13.62 -6.70
C THR A 155 6.14 13.03 -6.04
N ILE A 156 6.34 12.28 -4.95
CA ILE A 156 5.30 12.04 -3.96
C ILE A 156 5.43 13.11 -2.87
N THR A 157 4.41 13.93 -2.67
CA THR A 157 4.46 15.02 -1.69
C THR A 157 4.13 14.52 -0.28
N THR A 158 4.46 15.31 0.74
CA THR A 158 3.99 15.11 2.12
C THR A 158 2.46 15.23 2.27
N GLY A 159 1.73 15.62 1.23
CA GLY A 159 0.27 15.58 1.23
C GLY A 159 -0.30 14.15 1.16
N ALA A 160 0.48 13.17 0.71
CA ALA A 160 0.09 11.76 0.74
C ALA A 160 0.19 11.21 2.18
N LYS A 161 -0.90 10.63 2.69
CA LYS A 161 -1.02 10.18 4.09
C LYS A 161 -1.41 8.73 4.20
N ASP A 162 -1.06 8.11 5.33
CA ASP A 162 -1.59 6.80 5.70
C ASP A 162 -3.01 6.89 6.26
N LEU A 163 -3.65 5.72 6.47
CA LEU A 163 -5.01 5.62 7.01
C LEU A 163 -5.17 6.22 8.41
N THR A 164 -4.07 6.47 9.12
CA THR A 164 -4.05 7.11 10.44
C THR A 164 -3.71 8.60 10.36
N GLY A 165 -3.59 9.16 9.15
CA GLY A 165 -3.32 10.57 8.89
C GLY A 165 -1.84 10.96 8.88
N ASN A 166 -0.92 10.00 8.98
CA ASN A 166 0.52 10.30 8.98
C ASN A 166 1.02 10.58 7.58
N SER A 167 1.75 11.68 7.41
CA SER A 167 2.35 12.08 6.15
C SER A 167 3.71 11.41 5.93
N LEU A 168 4.21 11.39 4.70
CA LEU A 168 5.63 11.15 4.46
C LEU A 168 6.47 12.18 5.25
N VAL A 169 7.66 11.79 5.71
CA VAL A 169 8.58 12.68 6.44
C VAL A 169 9.03 13.87 5.58
N ALA A 170 9.25 13.62 4.30
CA ALA A 170 9.61 14.62 3.30
C ALA A 170 9.06 14.20 1.93
N ASN A 171 9.07 15.13 0.97
CA ASN A 171 8.75 14.79 -0.41
C ASN A 171 9.72 13.73 -0.92
N TYR A 172 9.19 12.66 -1.52
CA TYR A 172 9.99 11.64 -2.16
C TYR A 172 10.14 11.99 -3.64
N VAL A 173 11.38 12.20 -4.10
CA VAL A 173 11.68 12.65 -5.46
C VAL A 173 12.56 11.62 -6.16
N TRP A 174 12.23 11.30 -7.40
CA TRP A 174 13.05 10.48 -8.27
C TRP A 174 12.94 10.94 -9.72
N THR A 175 13.90 10.54 -10.54
CA THR A 175 13.93 10.91 -11.96
C THR A 175 14.10 9.69 -12.85
N PHE A 176 13.71 9.81 -14.11
CA PHE A 176 14.02 8.84 -15.16
C PHE A 176 14.11 9.52 -16.52
N THR A 177 14.73 8.88 -17.49
CA THR A 177 14.91 9.39 -18.85
C THR A 177 14.27 8.44 -19.86
N THR A 178 13.38 8.98 -20.69
CA THR A 178 12.77 8.21 -21.80
C THR A 178 13.78 7.93 -22.91
N GLY A 179 13.57 6.83 -23.65
CA GLY A 179 14.39 6.46 -24.80
C GLY A 179 14.20 7.38 -26.02
N ALA A 180 15.12 7.27 -26.98
CA ALA A 180 15.17 8.12 -28.19
C ALA A 180 14.13 7.77 -29.27
N ALA A 181 13.44 6.63 -29.15
CA ALA A 181 12.45 6.18 -30.11
C ALA A 181 11.24 5.57 -29.41
N VAL A 182 10.07 5.71 -30.05
CA VAL A 182 8.94 4.82 -29.78
C VAL A 182 9.47 3.39 -29.96
N ILE A 183 9.48 2.55 -28.92
CA ILE A 183 9.69 1.11 -29.15
C ILE A 183 8.41 0.60 -29.82
N ILE A 184 8.35 0.75 -31.14
CA ILE A 184 7.32 0.21 -32.03
C ILE A 184 7.60 -1.23 -32.43
N THR A 185 8.60 -1.91 -31.85
CA THR A 185 8.73 -3.35 -32.12
C THR A 185 7.49 -4.05 -31.58
N PRO A 186 6.65 -4.64 -32.43
CA PRO A 186 5.48 -5.36 -31.96
C PRO A 186 5.92 -6.56 -31.11
N PRO A 187 5.08 -7.07 -30.19
CA PRO A 187 5.36 -8.34 -29.56
C PRO A 187 5.42 -9.42 -30.64
N THR A 188 6.54 -10.13 -30.72
CA THR A 188 6.68 -11.36 -31.49
C THR A 188 6.35 -12.58 -30.65
N VAL A 189 5.95 -13.68 -31.28
CA VAL A 189 5.86 -15.01 -30.66
C VAL A 189 7.25 -15.63 -30.66
N ILE A 190 7.74 -16.02 -29.48
CA ILE A 190 9.03 -16.70 -29.32
C ILE A 190 8.88 -18.20 -29.60
N SER A 191 7.79 -18.81 -29.09
CA SER A 191 7.56 -20.24 -29.19
C SER A 191 6.08 -20.58 -29.09
N THR A 192 5.69 -21.70 -29.71
CA THR A 192 4.36 -22.30 -29.57
C THR A 192 4.49 -23.74 -29.10
N ASP A 193 3.49 -24.21 -28.36
CA ASP A 193 3.31 -25.63 -28.05
C ASP A 193 1.85 -26.00 -28.33
N PRO A 194 1.55 -26.88 -29.30
CA PRO A 194 2.49 -27.60 -30.16
C PRO A 194 3.33 -26.70 -31.06
N LEU A 195 4.49 -27.22 -31.47
CA LEU A 195 5.32 -26.57 -32.48
C LEU A 195 4.56 -26.50 -33.82
N ASN A 196 4.86 -25.49 -34.61
CA ASN A 196 4.33 -25.38 -35.98
C ASN A 196 4.61 -26.68 -36.75
N LEU A 197 3.60 -27.20 -37.45
CA LEU A 197 3.63 -28.47 -38.21
C LEU A 197 3.83 -29.74 -37.38
N ALA A 198 3.59 -29.71 -36.06
CA ALA A 198 3.60 -30.93 -35.25
C ALA A 198 2.53 -31.94 -35.74
N THR A 199 2.95 -33.19 -35.94
CA THR A 199 2.05 -34.33 -36.23
C THR A 199 1.90 -35.21 -34.99
N GLY A 200 0.80 -35.99 -34.90
CA GLY A 200 0.55 -36.87 -33.76
C GLY A 200 0.27 -36.16 -32.43
N VAL A 201 -0.19 -34.90 -32.48
CA VAL A 201 -0.55 -34.13 -31.27
C VAL A 201 -1.75 -34.78 -30.56
N PRO A 202 -1.65 -35.12 -29.26
CA PRO A 202 -2.77 -35.67 -28.50
C PRO A 202 -4.01 -34.76 -28.51
N LEU A 203 -5.20 -35.35 -28.63
CA LEU A 203 -6.47 -34.60 -28.74
C LEU A 203 -6.78 -33.71 -27.52
N ASN A 204 -6.16 -33.98 -26.38
CA ASN A 204 -6.32 -33.21 -25.13
C ASN A 204 -5.16 -32.21 -24.88
N LYS A 205 -4.27 -31.99 -25.85
CA LYS A 205 -3.12 -31.11 -25.70
C LYS A 205 -3.57 -29.66 -25.54
N LYS A 206 -3.08 -28.98 -24.50
CA LYS A 206 -3.24 -27.53 -24.34
C LYS A 206 -2.36 -26.81 -25.35
N VAL A 207 -2.94 -25.85 -26.06
CA VAL A 207 -2.23 -24.99 -27.00
C VAL A 207 -1.76 -23.73 -26.27
N THR A 208 -0.46 -23.43 -26.36
CA THR A 208 0.14 -22.25 -25.70
C THR A 208 1.09 -21.51 -26.64
N ALA A 209 1.26 -20.22 -26.40
CA ALA A 209 2.22 -19.36 -27.10
C ALA A 209 2.98 -18.49 -26.08
N THR A 210 4.27 -18.33 -26.29
CA THR A 210 5.15 -17.47 -25.48
C THR A 210 5.51 -16.25 -26.30
N PHE A 211 5.34 -15.06 -25.73
CA PHE A 211 5.60 -13.78 -26.41
C PHE A 211 6.92 -13.16 -25.94
N SER A 212 7.51 -12.31 -26.79
CA SER A 212 8.74 -11.53 -26.52
C SER A 212 8.63 -10.54 -25.36
N ARG A 213 7.44 -10.37 -24.79
CA ARG A 213 7.15 -9.49 -23.64
C ARG A 213 5.81 -9.85 -23.01
N ALA A 214 5.59 -9.38 -21.78
CA ALA A 214 4.30 -9.51 -21.11
C ALA A 214 3.18 -8.81 -21.90
N MET A 215 2.08 -9.52 -22.09
CA MET A 215 0.86 -9.00 -22.71
C MET A 215 -0.12 -8.59 -21.60
N ASP A 216 -0.80 -7.46 -21.77
CA ASP A 216 -1.78 -6.97 -20.80
C ASP A 216 -3.04 -7.87 -20.77
N PRO A 217 -3.34 -8.57 -19.66
CA PRO A 217 -4.47 -9.50 -19.57
C PRO A 217 -5.83 -8.80 -19.38
N SER A 218 -5.84 -7.48 -19.10
CA SER A 218 -7.07 -6.74 -18.81
C SER A 218 -7.81 -6.28 -20.07
N ASN A 219 -7.15 -6.29 -21.22
CA ASN A 219 -7.75 -5.98 -22.51
C ASN A 219 -8.13 -7.27 -23.27
N ASN A 220 -8.87 -8.15 -22.60
CA ASN A 220 -9.29 -9.42 -23.19
C ASN A 220 -10.49 -9.19 -24.12
N HIS A 221 -10.24 -8.61 -25.29
CA HIS A 221 -11.18 -8.76 -26.39
C HIS A 221 -11.17 -10.22 -26.78
N HIS A 222 -12.28 -10.93 -26.54
CA HIS A 222 -12.53 -12.28 -27.03
C HIS A 222 -12.15 -12.35 -28.51
N CYS A 223 -10.97 -12.91 -28.80
CA CYS A 223 -10.53 -13.23 -30.14
C CYS A 223 -10.77 -14.72 -30.32
N ASP A 224 -11.78 -15.09 -31.09
CA ASP A 224 -11.87 -16.46 -31.57
C ASP A 224 -10.72 -16.69 -32.54
N VAL A 225 -9.78 -17.52 -32.12
CA VAL A 225 -8.61 -17.89 -32.91
C VAL A 225 -9.01 -19.09 -33.78
N TYR A 226 -9.21 -18.86 -35.08
CA TYR A 226 -9.42 -19.96 -36.04
C TYR A 226 -8.19 -20.10 -36.94
N LEU A 227 -7.83 -21.35 -37.24
CA LEU A 227 -6.78 -21.70 -38.20
C LEU A 227 -7.37 -21.63 -39.60
N ASP A 228 -6.96 -20.64 -40.39
CA ASP A 228 -7.18 -20.66 -41.84
C ASP A 228 -5.82 -20.64 -42.54
N SER A 229 -5.53 -21.71 -43.29
CA SER A 229 -4.40 -21.79 -44.20
C SER A 229 -3.04 -21.42 -43.58
N GLY A 230 -2.84 -21.74 -42.29
CA GLY A 230 -1.59 -21.48 -41.56
C GLY A 230 -1.46 -20.07 -40.96
N TYR A 231 -2.52 -19.26 -40.98
CA TYR A 231 -2.52 -17.91 -40.40
C TYR A 231 -3.56 -17.79 -39.28
N PHE A 232 -3.18 -17.07 -38.22
CA PHE A 232 -4.13 -16.61 -37.21
C PHE A 232 -4.79 -15.32 -37.70
N VAL A 233 -6.07 -15.38 -38.06
CA VAL A 233 -6.80 -14.23 -38.60
C VAL A 233 -7.74 -13.63 -37.55
N CYS A 234 -7.51 -12.37 -37.17
CA CYS A 234 -8.43 -11.61 -36.30
C CYS A 234 -9.52 -10.94 -37.16
N ARG A 235 -10.79 -11.32 -36.96
CA ARG A 235 -11.90 -10.99 -37.87
C ARG A 235 -12.39 -9.53 -37.88
N ARG A 236 -11.75 -8.58 -37.18
CA ARG A 236 -12.24 -7.18 -37.14
C ARG A 236 -11.28 -6.09 -37.58
N TYR A 237 -10.01 -6.39 -37.83
CA TYR A 237 -9.12 -5.44 -38.48
C TYR A 237 -8.29 -6.17 -39.54
N ARG A 238 -8.36 -5.70 -40.78
CA ARG A 238 -7.49 -6.13 -41.89
C ARG A 238 -6.04 -5.70 -41.65
N TYR A 239 -5.42 -6.16 -40.57
CA TYR A 239 -3.98 -6.12 -40.40
C TYR A 239 -3.45 -7.50 -40.78
N LEU A 240 -3.01 -7.61 -42.03
CA LEU A 240 -2.18 -8.71 -42.50
C LEU A 240 -0.82 -8.57 -41.83
N PHE A 241 -0.55 -9.37 -40.81
CA PHE A 241 0.81 -9.54 -40.32
C PHE A 241 1.55 -10.42 -41.32
N ARG A 242 2.54 -9.85 -42.03
CA ARG A 242 3.51 -10.63 -42.81
C ARG A 242 4.55 -11.20 -41.84
N CYS A 243 4.85 -12.48 -42.02
CA CYS A 243 6.00 -13.15 -41.40
C CYS A 243 7.32 -12.47 -41.79
#